data_AF-A0A535Q8W7-F1
#
_entry.id   AF-A0A535Q8W7-F1
#
_cell.length_a   1.000
_cell.length_b   1.000
_cell.length_c   1.000
_cell.angle_alpha   90.00
_cell.angle_beta   90.00
_cell.angle_gamma   90.00
#
_symmetry.space_group_name_H-M   'P 1'
#
loop_
_entity.id
_entity.type
_entity.pdbx_description
1 polymer ?
#
loop_
_entity_poly.entity_id
_entity_poly.type
_entity_poly.pdbx_seq_one_letter_code
_entity_poly.pdbx_strand_id
1 'polypeptide(L)'
;MTVKRFDAASWLDSPLSRRRMDLSRFVEERATVAEICARVMTEGDAALRELGKRFDGWAPGPAESFAVPRPDLKRALDRLAPADRSALEFAAGRIREFHERQVQAASVGSPGLKLLTRPVRRAGVYAPGGRAAYPSTVLMTVIPA
;
A
#
# COMPACT_ATOMS: atom_id res chain seq x y z
N MET A 1 -20.89 14.47 -33.51
CA MET A 1 -20.64 14.61 -32.06
C MET A 1 -19.63 15.73 -31.87
N THR A 2 -20.02 16.86 -31.26
CA THR A 2 -19.15 18.05 -31.15
C THR A 2 -18.13 17.83 -30.04
N VAL A 3 -16.85 17.75 -30.40
CA VAL A 3 -15.76 17.62 -29.42
C VAL A 3 -15.69 18.93 -28.62
N LYS A 4 -15.99 18.88 -27.31
CA LYS A 4 -15.76 20.01 -26.40
C LYS A 4 -14.26 20.16 -26.16
N ARG A 5 -13.70 21.33 -26.49
CA ARG A 5 -12.33 21.71 -26.16
C ARG A 5 -12.34 22.49 -24.85
N PHE A 6 -11.45 22.14 -23.95
CA PHE A 6 -11.19 22.87 -22.71
C PHE A 6 -9.78 23.46 -22.81
N ASP A 7 -9.63 24.72 -22.46
CA ASP A 7 -8.34 25.29 -22.08
C ASP A 7 -8.06 24.97 -20.59
N ALA A 8 -6.88 25.32 -20.09
CA ALA A 8 -6.49 25.01 -18.72
C ALA A 8 -7.43 25.66 -17.66
N ALA A 9 -7.96 26.85 -17.93
CA ALA A 9 -8.85 27.56 -17.03
C ALA A 9 -10.28 26.97 -17.08
N SER A 10 -10.84 26.79 -18.28
CA SER A 10 -12.16 26.17 -18.45
C SER A 10 -12.18 24.69 -18.08
N TRP A 11 -11.04 23.99 -18.10
CA TRP A 11 -10.91 22.65 -17.52
C TRP A 11 -11.05 22.67 -16.01
N LEU A 12 -10.47 23.64 -15.29
CA LEU A 12 -10.57 23.70 -13.83
C LEU A 12 -12.01 23.88 -13.35
N ASP A 13 -12.79 24.67 -14.07
CA ASP A 13 -14.21 24.94 -13.80
C ASP A 13 -15.15 23.85 -14.36
N SER A 14 -14.62 22.87 -15.09
CA SER A 14 -15.41 21.78 -15.66
C SER A 14 -15.95 20.86 -14.55
N PRO A 15 -17.19 20.34 -14.66
CA PRO A 15 -17.67 19.28 -13.77
C PRO A 15 -16.87 17.97 -13.93
N LEU A 16 -16.07 17.84 -15.00
CA LEU A 16 -15.13 16.73 -15.22
C LEU A 16 -13.75 17.01 -14.61
N SER A 17 -13.50 18.25 -14.17
CA SER A 17 -12.35 18.56 -13.34
C SER A 17 -12.47 17.73 -12.07
N ARG A 18 -11.47 16.88 -11.81
CA ARG A 18 -11.27 16.43 -10.44
C ARG A 18 -10.93 17.70 -9.68
N ARG A 19 -11.84 18.21 -8.84
CA ARG A 19 -11.56 19.34 -7.95
C ARG A 19 -10.19 19.10 -7.36
N ARG A 20 -9.23 19.94 -7.73
CA ARG A 20 -7.86 19.81 -7.25
C ARG A 20 -7.95 19.93 -5.75
N MET A 21 -7.75 18.83 -5.03
CA MET A 21 -7.85 18.82 -3.59
C MET A 21 -6.73 19.73 -3.10
N ASP A 22 -7.12 20.89 -2.58
CA ASP A 22 -6.21 21.93 -2.16
C ASP A 22 -5.52 21.46 -0.87
N LEU A 23 -4.34 20.86 -1.04
CA LEU A 23 -3.58 20.30 0.07
C LEU A 23 -3.14 21.35 1.10
N SER A 24 -3.18 22.64 0.73
CA SER A 24 -2.90 23.74 1.67
C SER A 24 -3.98 23.87 2.75
N ARG A 25 -5.15 23.24 2.58
CA ARG A 25 -6.23 23.24 3.57
C ARG A 25 -6.01 22.24 4.71
N PHE A 26 -5.02 21.36 4.61
CA PHE A 26 -4.72 20.33 5.61
C PHE A 26 -3.49 20.68 6.46
N VAL A 27 -3.33 21.96 6.85
CA VAL A 27 -2.13 22.42 7.58
C VAL A 27 -1.99 21.69 8.91
N GLU A 28 -3.10 21.54 9.65
CA GLU A 28 -3.13 20.93 10.98
C GLU A 28 -2.86 19.42 10.91
N GLU A 29 -3.46 18.72 9.95
CA GLU A 29 -3.23 17.29 9.74
C GLU A 29 -1.78 17.02 9.32
N ARG A 30 -1.20 17.88 8.47
CA ARG A 30 0.20 17.76 8.09
C ARG A 30 1.14 17.97 9.29
N ALA A 31 0.86 18.95 10.14
CA ALA A 31 1.62 19.17 11.37
C ALA A 31 1.52 17.95 12.31
N THR A 32 0.30 17.43 12.49
CA THR A 32 0.04 16.24 13.33
C THR A 32 0.77 15.01 12.81
N VAL A 33 0.72 14.74 11.50
CA VAL A 33 1.43 13.61 10.88
C VAL A 33 2.94 13.77 11.03
N ALA A 34 3.47 14.97 10.84
CA ALA A 34 4.90 15.24 11.02
C ALA A 34 5.35 14.96 12.46
N GLU A 35 4.57 15.36 13.45
CA GLU A 35 4.81 15.07 14.86
C GLU A 35 4.80 13.57 15.15
N ILE A 36 3.78 12.85 14.66
CA ILE A 36 3.69 11.39 14.82
C ILE A 36 4.91 10.69 14.22
N CYS A 37 5.32 11.07 13.00
CA CYS A 37 6.50 10.52 12.36
C CYS A 37 7.77 10.80 13.17
N ALA A 38 7.94 12.03 13.68
CA ALA A 38 9.09 12.41 14.50
C ALA A 38 9.16 11.56 15.78
N ARG A 39 8.02 11.39 16.47
CA ARG A 39 7.93 10.55 17.67
C ARG A 39 8.26 9.09 17.39
N VAL A 40 7.72 8.50 16.33
CA VAL A 40 8.03 7.10 15.96
C VAL A 40 9.52 6.95 15.61
N MET A 41 10.13 7.95 14.97
CA MET A 41 11.57 7.93 14.69
C MET A 41 12.45 7.98 15.94
N THR A 42 12.05 8.73 16.98
CA THR A 42 12.86 8.92 18.20
C THR A 42 12.57 7.88 19.27
N GLU A 43 11.30 7.52 19.45
CA GLU A 43 10.81 6.65 20.54
C GLU A 43 10.58 5.20 20.07
N GLY A 44 10.52 4.96 18.75
CA GLY A 44 10.34 3.62 18.17
C GLY A 44 9.05 2.93 18.64
N ASP A 45 9.18 1.68 19.07
CA ASP A 45 8.07 0.83 19.51
C ASP A 45 7.25 1.45 20.66
N ALA A 46 7.86 2.28 21.50
CA ALA A 46 7.14 2.92 22.61
C ALA A 46 6.07 3.88 22.07
N ALA A 47 6.42 4.72 21.09
CA ALA A 47 5.46 5.60 20.41
C ALA A 47 4.41 4.77 19.65
N LEU A 48 4.82 3.72 18.93
CA LEU A 48 3.86 2.86 18.20
C LEU A 48 2.81 2.24 19.13
N ARG A 49 3.20 1.77 20.32
CA ARG A 49 2.26 1.20 21.29
C ARG A 49 1.30 2.23 21.87
N GLU A 50 1.79 3.44 22.15
CA GLU A 50 0.93 4.54 22.61
C GLU A 50 -0.07 4.94 21.54
N LEU A 51 0.40 5.19 20.32
CA LEU A 51 -0.45 5.58 19.19
C LEU A 51 -1.45 4.49 18.82
N GLY A 52 -1.06 3.21 18.84
CA GLY A 52 -1.97 2.08 18.61
C GLY A 52 -3.08 2.00 19.65
N LYS A 53 -2.77 2.18 20.94
CA LYS A 53 -3.81 2.27 21.98
C LYS A 53 -4.72 3.48 21.78
N ARG A 54 -4.16 4.62 21.35
CA ARG A 54 -4.91 5.86 21.14
C ARG A 54 -5.86 5.79 19.95
N PHE A 55 -5.41 5.28 18.81
CA PHE A 55 -6.18 5.31 17.55
C PHE A 55 -6.92 4.00 17.27
N ASP A 56 -6.33 2.86 17.60
CA ASP A 56 -6.89 1.53 17.33
C ASP A 56 -7.48 0.87 18.59
N GLY A 57 -7.30 1.47 19.76
CA GLY A 57 -7.73 0.90 21.04
C GLY A 57 -6.91 -0.31 21.48
N TRP A 58 -5.82 -0.64 20.76
CA TRP A 58 -5.03 -1.85 20.98
C TRP A 58 -3.56 -1.66 20.62
N ALA A 59 -2.69 -2.30 21.41
CA ALA A 59 -1.28 -2.51 21.06
C ALA A 59 -0.76 -3.75 21.80
N PRO A 60 0.28 -4.42 21.28
CA PRO A 60 0.92 -5.52 22.00
C PRO A 60 1.51 -5.04 23.34
N GLY A 61 1.62 -5.95 24.31
CA GLY A 61 2.26 -5.69 25.61
C GLY A 61 3.75 -5.35 25.48
N PRO A 62 4.40 -4.74 26.49
CA PRO A 62 5.77 -4.20 26.37
C PRO A 62 6.83 -5.21 25.89
N ALA A 63 6.66 -6.49 26.23
CA ALA A 63 7.56 -7.58 25.81
C ALA A 63 7.07 -8.36 24.57
N GLU A 64 5.91 -7.99 24.00
CA GLU A 64 5.30 -8.67 22.87
C GLU A 64 5.65 -7.97 21.55
N SER A 65 5.79 -8.76 20.48
CA SER A 65 6.09 -8.25 19.14
C SER A 65 4.85 -7.69 18.44
N PHE A 66 5.04 -6.71 17.56
CA PHE A 66 4.04 -6.29 16.58
C PHE A 66 3.80 -7.34 15.47
N ALA A 67 4.74 -8.28 15.28
CA ALA A 67 4.60 -9.31 14.28
C ALA A 67 3.51 -10.30 14.66
N VAL A 68 2.55 -10.53 13.75
CA VAL A 68 1.53 -11.57 13.92
C VAL A 68 2.22 -12.94 14.01
N PRO A 69 1.99 -13.74 15.07
CA PRO A 69 2.61 -15.05 15.21
C PRO A 69 2.26 -15.99 14.06
N ARG A 70 3.21 -16.82 13.61
CA ARG A 70 2.97 -17.81 12.53
C ARG A 70 1.79 -18.76 12.83
N PRO A 71 1.57 -19.23 14.06
CA PRO A 71 0.39 -20.03 14.38
C PRO A 71 -0.93 -19.30 14.11
N ASP A 72 -0.96 -17.98 14.30
CA ASP A 72 -2.17 -17.17 14.14
C ASP A 72 -2.48 -16.97 12.65
N LEU A 73 -1.44 -16.76 11.84
CA LEU A 73 -1.54 -16.76 10.38
C LEU A 73 -2.08 -18.09 9.86
N LYS A 74 -1.58 -19.23 10.38
CA LYS A 74 -2.09 -20.55 10.01
C LYS A 74 -3.56 -20.70 10.40
N ARG A 75 -3.93 -20.33 11.63
CA ARG A 75 -5.34 -20.37 12.07
C ARG A 75 -6.24 -19.47 11.23
N ALA A 76 -5.74 -18.33 10.73
CA ALA A 76 -6.50 -17.46 9.84
C ALA A 76 -6.74 -18.13 8.48
N LEU A 77 -5.70 -18.76 7.91
CA LEU A 77 -5.80 -19.54 6.67
C LEU A 77 -6.77 -20.72 6.81
N ASP A 78 -6.65 -21.49 7.91
CA ASP A 78 -7.48 -22.67 8.18
C ASP A 78 -8.96 -22.32 8.39
N ARG A 79 -9.27 -21.06 8.76
CA ARG A 79 -10.64 -20.56 8.98
C ARG A 79 -11.34 -20.08 7.71
N LEU A 80 -10.64 -19.95 6.59
CA LEU A 80 -11.24 -19.53 5.32
C LEU A 80 -12.18 -20.62 4.80
N ALA A 81 -13.35 -20.21 4.29
CA ALA A 81 -14.19 -21.12 3.54
C ALA A 81 -13.41 -21.63 2.31
N PRO A 82 -13.57 -22.91 1.91
CA PRO A 82 -12.86 -23.46 0.75
C PRO A 82 -13.02 -22.64 -0.53
N ALA A 83 -14.22 -22.08 -0.76
CA ALA A 83 -14.50 -21.23 -1.90
C ALA A 83 -13.71 -19.91 -1.88
N ASP A 84 -13.64 -19.23 -0.72
CA ASP A 84 -12.89 -17.98 -0.57
C ASP A 84 -11.39 -18.22 -0.76
N ARG A 85 -10.88 -19.31 -0.18
CA ARG A 85 -9.48 -19.71 -0.36
C ARG A 85 -9.17 -19.95 -1.83
N SER A 86 -9.99 -20.74 -2.52
CA SER A 86 -9.81 -21.02 -3.95
C SER A 86 -9.86 -19.75 -4.80
N ALA A 87 -10.77 -18.82 -4.49
CA ALA A 87 -10.85 -17.53 -5.19
C ALA A 87 -9.60 -16.67 -4.99
N LEU A 88 -9.05 -16.62 -3.76
CA LEU A 88 -7.82 -15.88 -3.47
C LEU A 88 -6.60 -16.51 -4.15
N GLU A 89 -6.49 -17.85 -4.13
CA GLU A 89 -5.40 -18.57 -4.81
C GLU A 89 -5.47 -18.38 -6.34
N PHE A 90 -6.67 -18.44 -6.92
CA PHE A 90 -6.88 -18.14 -8.33
C PHE A 90 -6.47 -16.71 -8.69
N ALA A 91 -6.93 -15.72 -7.93
CA ALA A 91 -6.57 -14.31 -8.14
C ALA A 91 -5.04 -14.11 -8.02
N ALA A 92 -4.41 -14.70 -7.01
CA ALA A 92 -2.97 -14.64 -6.81
C ALA A 92 -2.20 -15.23 -8.01
N GLY A 93 -2.64 -16.37 -8.54
CA GLY A 93 -2.05 -16.97 -9.73
C GLY A 93 -2.13 -16.06 -10.96
N ARG A 94 -3.30 -15.47 -11.21
CA ARG A 94 -3.52 -14.53 -12.34
C ARG A 94 -2.69 -13.26 -12.22
N ILE A 95 -2.61 -12.68 -11.02
CA ILE A 95 -1.79 -11.48 -10.75
C ILE A 95 -0.32 -11.79 -11.01
N ARG A 96 0.17 -12.93 -10.51
CA ARG A 96 1.55 -13.37 -10.68
C ARG A 96 1.89 -13.58 -12.15
N GLU A 97 1.09 -14.37 -12.86
CA GLU A 97 1.31 -14.67 -14.28
C GLU A 97 1.40 -13.39 -15.13
N PHE A 98 0.59 -12.37 -14.80
CA PHE A 98 0.65 -11.09 -15.48
C PHE A 98 1.93 -10.30 -15.18
N HIS A 99 2.30 -10.15 -13.90
CA HIS A 99 3.47 -9.36 -13.51
C HIS A 99 4.81 -10.04 -13.88
N GLU A 100 4.87 -11.38 -13.89
CA GLU A 100 6.06 -12.11 -14.35
C GLU A 100 6.40 -11.78 -15.81
N ARG A 101 5.39 -11.55 -16.66
CA ARG A 101 5.59 -11.13 -18.06
C ARG A 101 6.08 -9.70 -18.22
N GLN A 102 6.00 -8.88 -17.17
CA GLN A 102 6.43 -7.48 -17.18
C GLN A 102 7.88 -7.29 -16.72
N VAL A 103 8.52 -8.34 -16.19
CA VAL A 103 9.91 -8.29 -15.75
C VAL A 103 10.81 -7.99 -16.95
N GLN A 104 11.41 -6.79 -16.95
CA GLN A 104 12.32 -6.37 -18.00
C GLN A 104 13.68 -7.02 -17.80
N ALA A 105 14.07 -7.87 -18.77
CA ALA A 105 15.42 -8.41 -18.83
C ALA A 105 16.45 -7.29 -19.03
N ALA A 106 17.69 -7.56 -18.60
CA ALA A 106 18.80 -6.69 -18.91
C ALA A 106 18.95 -6.55 -20.42
N SER A 107 19.18 -5.33 -20.91
CA SER A 107 19.40 -5.07 -22.33
C SER A 107 20.75 -4.38 -22.56
N VAL A 108 21.35 -4.65 -23.71
CA VAL A 108 22.62 -4.05 -24.14
C VAL A 108 22.30 -3.17 -25.34
N GLY A 109 22.70 -1.90 -25.27
CA GLY A 109 22.58 -0.95 -26.38
C GLY A 109 23.85 -0.89 -27.19
N SER A 110 24.18 0.30 -27.71
CA SER A 110 25.47 0.59 -28.34
C SER A 110 26.66 0.22 -27.43
N PRO A 111 27.88 0.03 -27.98
CA PRO A 111 29.05 -0.33 -27.19
C PRO A 111 29.22 0.56 -25.96
N GLY A 112 29.26 -0.06 -24.78
CA GLY A 112 29.34 0.62 -23.48
C GLY A 112 28.00 0.88 -22.78
N LEU A 113 26.85 0.68 -23.44
CA LEU A 113 25.53 0.93 -22.87
C LEU A 113 24.84 -0.37 -22.40
N LYS A 114 24.42 -0.42 -21.14
CA LYS A 114 23.62 -1.51 -20.55
C LYS A 114 22.49 -0.94 -19.70
N LEU A 115 21.29 -1.51 -19.83
CA LEU A 115 20.17 -1.28 -18.91
C LEU A 115 20.01 -2.51 -18.02
N LEU A 116 19.89 -2.28 -16.71
CA LEU A 116 19.74 -3.32 -15.70
C LEU A 116 18.50 -3.04 -14.85
N THR A 117 17.67 -4.06 -14.69
CA THR A 117 16.59 -4.06 -13.69
C THR A 117 17.10 -4.70 -12.41
N ARG A 118 16.86 -4.05 -11.27
CA ARG A 118 17.18 -4.57 -9.93
C ARG A 118 16.00 -4.33 -8.99
N PRO A 119 15.61 -5.32 -8.18
CA PRO A 119 14.55 -5.13 -7.21
C PRO A 119 14.99 -4.16 -6.12
N VAL A 120 14.01 -3.50 -5.49
CA VAL A 120 14.25 -2.78 -4.24
C VAL A 120 14.59 -3.79 -3.14
N ARG A 121 15.54 -3.43 -2.26
CA ARG A 121 16.01 -4.36 -1.21
C ARG A 121 14.96 -4.63 -0.13
N ARG A 122 14.06 -3.68 0.11
CA ARG A 122 12.98 -3.76 1.11
C ARG A 122 11.79 -2.97 0.59
N ALA A 123 10.60 -3.56 0.64
CA ALA A 123 9.33 -2.90 0.37
C ALA A 123 8.42 -3.04 1.60
N GLY A 124 7.71 -1.98 1.95
CA GLY A 124 6.65 -1.99 2.96
C GLY A 124 5.30 -1.84 2.29
N VAL A 125 4.32 -2.61 2.72
CA VAL A 125 2.94 -2.54 2.22
C VAL A 125 2.03 -2.11 3.36
N TYR A 126 1.19 -1.12 3.09
CA TYR A 126 0.11 -0.71 3.99
C TYR A 126 -1.24 -1.16 3.42
N ALA A 127 -1.97 -1.94 4.19
CA ALA A 127 -3.33 -2.36 3.89
C ALA A 127 -4.27 -1.83 4.99
N PRO A 128 -5.26 -0.98 4.67
CA PRO A 128 -6.20 -0.46 5.66
C PRO A 128 -7.00 -1.57 6.37
N GLY A 129 -7.19 -1.42 7.68
CA GLY A 129 -8.06 -2.28 8.50
C GLY A 129 -9.53 -1.84 8.51
N GLY A 130 -10.32 -2.43 9.44
CA GLY A 130 -11.72 -2.07 9.66
C GLY A 130 -12.72 -2.80 8.76
N ARG A 131 -13.86 -2.15 8.44
CA ARG A 131 -14.96 -2.75 7.64
C ARG A 131 -14.60 -3.03 6.18
N ALA A 132 -13.47 -2.50 5.73
CA ALA A 132 -12.98 -2.55 4.36
C ALA A 132 -11.71 -3.40 4.25
N ALA A 133 -11.65 -4.53 4.96
CA ALA A 133 -10.55 -5.46 4.83
C ALA A 133 -10.57 -6.06 3.41
N TYR A 134 -9.64 -5.61 2.56
CA TYR A 134 -9.53 -6.02 1.17
C TYR A 134 -8.27 -6.89 0.97
N PRO A 135 -8.39 -8.23 1.01
CA PRO A 135 -7.29 -9.13 0.67
C PRO A 135 -6.70 -8.85 -0.71
N SER A 136 -7.50 -8.34 -1.64
CA SER A 136 -7.08 -7.97 -2.98
C SER A 136 -5.98 -6.89 -3.00
N THR A 137 -6.03 -5.90 -2.09
CA THR A 137 -4.95 -4.89 -1.99
C THR A 137 -3.63 -5.57 -1.64
N VAL A 138 -3.65 -6.49 -0.66
CA VAL A 138 -2.45 -7.25 -0.27
C VAL A 138 -1.92 -8.08 -1.44
N LEU A 139 -2.78 -8.80 -2.16
CA LEU A 139 -2.37 -9.58 -3.33
C LEU A 139 -1.74 -8.68 -4.41
N MET A 140 -2.38 -7.56 -4.74
CA MET A 140 -1.94 -6.64 -5.79
C MET A 140 -0.63 -5.93 -5.46
N THR A 141 -0.31 -5.72 -4.17
CA THR A 141 0.93 -5.02 -3.77
C THR A 141 2.07 -5.97 -3.42
N VAL A 142 1.78 -7.13 -2.81
CA VAL A 142 2.82 -8.06 -2.33
C VAL A 142 3.32 -8.96 -3.47
N ILE A 143 2.45 -9.39 -4.37
CA ILE A 143 2.88 -10.29 -5.47
C ILE A 143 3.89 -9.65 -6.43
N PRO A 144 3.75 -8.37 -6.85
CA PRO A 144 4.75 -7.75 -7.72
C PRO A 144 5.98 -7.19 -7.00
N ALA A 145 5.97 -7.11 -5.67
CA ALA A 145 7.08 -6.58 -4.86
C ALA A 145 8.22 -7.62 -4.72
#